data_AF-A0A090VHR1-F1
#
_entry.id   AF-A0A090VHR1-F1
#
_cell.length_a   1.000
_cell.length_b   1.000
_cell.length_c   1.000
_cell.angle_alpha   90.00
_cell.angle_beta   90.00
_cell.angle_gamma   90.00
#
_symmetry.space_group_name_H-M   'P 1'
#
loop_
_entity.id
_entity.type
_entity.pdbx_description
1 polymer ?
#
loop_
_entity_poly.entity_id
_entity_poly.type
_entity_poly.pdbx_seq_one_letter_code
_entity_poly.pdbx_strand_id
1 'polypeptide(L)'
;MKNIIKLLGLLSVVLVTFFSCDEESPFIGPNVELTPVYALTDIIGANAPFAINIYREKDLIIEYSTNVNVTSFTSASYADTSTDTSYEISVAKLIGDDIIGYWISADKTTGEGTLTVVTDTQIEYQIKISEKEVYN
;
A
#
# COMPACT_ATOMS: atom_id res chain seq x y z
N MET A 1 35.02 61.71 -5.76
CA MET A 1 34.59 60.86 -4.62
C MET A 1 33.09 60.51 -4.62
N LYS A 2 32.18 61.44 -4.95
CA LYS A 2 30.71 61.18 -4.97
C LYS A 2 30.28 60.05 -5.94
N ASN A 3 31.01 59.83 -7.03
CA ASN A 3 30.66 58.79 -8.03
C ASN A 3 31.17 57.40 -7.65
N ILE A 4 32.23 57.29 -6.83
CA ILE A 4 32.75 56.01 -6.33
C ILE A 4 31.84 55.43 -5.25
N ILE A 5 31.29 56.29 -4.38
CA ILE A 5 30.33 55.88 -3.34
C ILE A 5 29.04 55.34 -3.98
N LYS A 6 28.59 55.93 -5.09
CA LYS A 6 27.43 55.42 -5.86
C LYS A 6 27.71 54.06 -6.50
N LEU A 7 28.92 53.83 -6.99
CA LEU A 7 29.32 52.56 -7.60
C LEU A 7 29.41 51.43 -6.56
N LEU A 8 29.98 51.71 -5.38
CA LEU A 8 30.07 50.75 -4.27
C LEU A 8 28.70 50.40 -3.70
N GLY A 9 27.78 51.36 -3.60
CA GLY A 9 26.41 51.11 -3.15
C GLY A 9 25.59 50.26 -4.12
N LEU A 10 25.78 50.43 -5.43
CA LEU A 10 25.12 49.61 -6.43
C LEU A 10 25.66 48.17 -6.41
N LEU A 11 26.99 48.00 -6.23
CA LEU A 11 27.63 46.69 -6.15
C LEU A 11 27.16 45.90 -4.91
N SER A 12 26.95 46.56 -3.77
CA SER A 12 26.45 45.90 -2.56
C SER A 12 25.00 45.41 -2.69
N VAL A 13 24.14 46.13 -3.42
CA VAL A 13 22.74 45.71 -3.62
C VAL A 13 22.66 44.51 -4.55
N VAL A 14 23.48 44.48 -5.60
CA VAL A 14 23.55 43.36 -6.55
C VAL A 14 24.09 42.09 -5.89
N LEU A 15 25.06 42.20 -4.98
CA LEU A 15 25.60 41.03 -4.27
C LEU A 15 24.58 40.37 -3.33
N VAL A 16 23.72 41.13 -2.66
CA VAL A 16 22.72 40.59 -1.72
C VAL A 16 21.58 39.85 -2.44
N THR A 17 21.27 40.20 -3.69
CA THR A 17 20.20 39.54 -4.46
C THR A 17 20.58 38.14 -4.99
N PHE A 18 21.86 37.77 -4.97
CA PHE A 18 22.30 36.44 -5.42
C PHE A 18 22.42 35.40 -4.28
N PHE A 19 22.31 35.81 -3.01
CA PHE A 19 22.39 34.90 -1.86
C PHE A 19 21.03 34.62 -1.20
N SER A 20 19.91 35.07 -1.77
CA SER A 20 18.56 34.81 -1.23
C SER A 20 17.78 33.73 -2.00
N CYS A 21 18.48 32.89 -2.76
CA CYS A 21 17.91 31.73 -3.45
C CYS A 21 18.46 30.45 -2.84
N ASP A 22 18.41 30.33 -1.52
CA ASP A 22 18.33 29.01 -0.91
C ASP A 22 16.90 28.54 -1.14
N GLU A 23 16.71 27.74 -2.18
CA GLU A 23 15.50 26.95 -2.40
C GLU A 23 15.49 25.76 -1.42
N GLU A 24 15.71 26.01 -0.13
CA GLU A 24 15.44 25.03 0.91
C GLU A 24 13.94 25.06 1.20
N SER A 25 13.20 24.34 0.35
CA SER A 25 11.88 23.87 0.72
C SER A 25 12.07 22.74 1.73
N PRO A 26 11.66 22.87 3.01
CA PRO A 26 11.63 21.75 3.95
C PRO A 26 10.48 20.78 3.63
N PHE A 27 9.99 20.78 2.38
CA PHE A 27 9.00 19.86 1.91
C PHE A 27 9.70 18.52 1.69
N ILE A 28 9.75 17.74 2.77
CA ILE A 28 9.83 16.30 2.68
C ILE A 28 8.61 15.92 1.85
N GLY A 29 8.81 15.71 0.54
CA GLY A 29 7.77 15.21 -0.34
C GLY A 29 7.14 13.98 0.31
N PRO A 30 5.82 13.76 0.15
CA PRO A 30 5.19 12.58 0.72
C PRO A 30 5.96 11.36 0.20
N ASN A 31 6.55 10.59 1.12
CA ASN A 31 7.28 9.37 0.78
C ASN A 31 6.26 8.28 0.45
N VAL A 32 5.57 8.44 -0.68
CA VAL A 32 4.55 7.51 -1.15
C VAL A 32 5.25 6.40 -1.91
N GLU A 33 5.83 5.47 -1.16
CA GLU A 33 6.46 4.29 -1.73
C GLU A 33 5.38 3.30 -2.17
N LEU A 34 5.54 2.79 -3.40
CA LEU A 34 4.75 1.67 -3.88
C LEU A 34 5.02 0.46 -2.99
N THR A 35 3.96 -0.10 -2.41
CA THR A 35 4.05 -1.28 -1.55
C THR A 35 3.46 -2.50 -2.27
N PRO A 36 4.16 -3.64 -2.31
CA PRO A 36 3.65 -4.84 -2.97
C PRO A 36 2.53 -5.49 -2.16
N VAL A 37 1.46 -5.89 -2.85
CA VAL A 37 0.28 -6.55 -2.31
C VAL A 37 -0.13 -7.75 -3.14
N TYR A 38 -0.77 -8.72 -2.49
CA TYR A 38 -1.64 -9.67 -3.15
C TYR A 38 -3.03 -9.08 -3.26
N ALA A 39 -3.46 -8.80 -4.49
CA ALA A 39 -4.78 -8.23 -4.79
C ALA A 39 -5.74 -9.36 -5.17
N LEU A 40 -6.70 -9.63 -4.29
CA LEU A 40 -7.80 -10.57 -4.49
C LEU A 40 -8.99 -9.80 -5.07
N THR A 41 -9.48 -10.29 -6.19
CA THR A 41 -10.56 -9.71 -6.99
C THR A 41 -11.50 -10.81 -7.46
N ASP A 42 -12.59 -10.45 -8.13
CA ASP A 42 -13.60 -11.40 -8.62
C ASP A 42 -14.03 -12.42 -7.54
N ILE A 43 -14.24 -11.92 -6.31
CA ILE A 43 -14.55 -12.75 -5.14
C ILE A 43 -16.03 -13.16 -5.22
N ILE A 44 -16.28 -14.46 -5.40
CA ILE A 44 -17.63 -15.00 -5.62
C ILE A 44 -18.06 -15.81 -4.38
N GLY A 45 -19.14 -15.36 -3.75
CA GLY A 45 -19.85 -16.07 -2.68
C GLY A 45 -20.86 -15.16 -1.96
N ALA A 46 -21.62 -15.72 -1.02
CA ALA A 46 -22.60 -14.95 -0.25
C ALA A 46 -21.90 -13.99 0.71
N ASN A 47 -22.29 -12.71 0.72
CA ASN A 47 -21.68 -11.65 1.55
C ASN A 47 -20.16 -11.48 1.34
N ALA A 48 -19.65 -11.85 0.16
CA ALA A 48 -18.25 -11.68 -0.19
C ALA A 48 -17.85 -10.20 -0.27
N PRO A 49 -16.62 -9.83 0.15
CA PRO A 49 -16.07 -8.51 -0.14
C PRO A 49 -15.88 -8.34 -1.66
N PHE A 50 -15.88 -7.08 -2.12
CA PHE A 50 -15.63 -6.74 -3.52
C PHE A 50 -14.18 -7.03 -3.94
N ALA A 51 -13.22 -6.69 -3.07
CA ALA A 51 -11.80 -6.96 -3.27
C ALA A 51 -11.06 -6.98 -1.92
N ILE A 52 -9.86 -7.56 -1.89
CA ILE A 52 -8.98 -7.56 -0.71
C ILE A 52 -7.55 -7.33 -1.17
N ASN A 53 -6.82 -6.42 -0.53
CA ASN A 53 -5.37 -6.30 -0.67
C ASN A 53 -4.69 -6.79 0.60
N ILE A 54 -3.80 -7.76 0.45
CA ILE A 54 -2.95 -8.26 1.54
C ILE A 54 -1.54 -7.71 1.33
N TYR A 55 -1.07 -6.88 2.26
CA TYR A 55 0.26 -6.28 2.16
C TYR A 55 1.33 -7.30 2.56
N ARG A 56 2.40 -7.39 1.76
CA ARG A 56 3.47 -8.38 1.95
C ARG A 56 4.54 -7.93 2.95
N GLU A 57 4.70 -6.62 3.08
CA GLU A 57 5.78 -5.98 3.84
C GLU A 57 5.28 -5.11 5.00
N LYS A 58 3.96 -5.05 5.19
CA LYS A 58 3.29 -4.28 6.24
C LYS A 58 2.21 -5.14 6.86
N ASP A 59 2.00 -4.98 8.17
CA ASP A 59 0.94 -5.66 8.92
C ASP A 59 -0.44 -5.06 8.62
N LEU A 60 -0.89 -5.15 7.37
CA LEU A 60 -2.07 -4.47 6.84
C LEU A 60 -2.85 -5.35 5.86
N ILE A 61 -4.17 -5.40 6.05
CA ILE A 61 -5.14 -5.88 5.07
C ILE A 61 -6.11 -4.75 4.78
N ILE A 62 -6.43 -4.52 3.50
CA ILE A 62 -7.49 -3.60 3.07
C ILE A 62 -8.60 -4.41 2.41
N GLU A 63 -9.83 -4.27 2.91
CA GLU A 63 -11.02 -4.86 2.30
C GLU A 63 -11.88 -3.79 1.67
N TYR A 64 -12.40 -4.13 0.51
CA TYR A 64 -13.28 -3.28 -0.28
C TYR A 64 -14.69 -3.87 -0.19
N SER A 65 -15.65 -3.13 0.37
CA SER A 65 -17.07 -3.54 0.33
C SER A 65 -17.73 -3.14 -0.99
N THR A 66 -17.18 -2.10 -1.64
CA THR A 66 -17.50 -1.66 -3.01
C THR A 66 -16.20 -1.19 -3.67
N ASN A 67 -16.27 -0.72 -4.91
CA ASN A 67 -15.11 -0.13 -5.60
C ASN A 67 -14.50 1.12 -4.93
N VAL A 68 -15.21 1.74 -3.97
CA VAL A 68 -14.76 2.98 -3.29
C VAL A 68 -14.77 2.90 -1.77
N ASN A 69 -15.53 1.97 -1.18
CA ASN A 69 -15.65 1.85 0.27
C ASN A 69 -14.64 0.84 0.81
N VAL A 70 -13.67 1.34 1.57
CA VAL A 70 -12.56 0.55 2.10
C VAL A 70 -12.60 0.46 3.62
N THR A 71 -12.07 -0.63 4.17
CA THR A 71 -11.80 -0.80 5.59
C THR A 71 -10.42 -1.43 5.75
N SER A 72 -9.62 -0.88 6.66
CA SER A 72 -8.29 -1.41 6.98
C SER A 72 -8.32 -2.23 8.25
N PHE A 73 -7.46 -3.25 8.27
CA PHE A 73 -7.25 -4.12 9.41
C PHE A 73 -5.77 -4.38 9.61
N THR A 74 -5.36 -4.48 10.88
CA THR A 74 -4.04 -5.00 11.21
C THR A 74 -3.99 -6.48 10.89
N SER A 75 -2.92 -6.91 10.23
CA SER A 75 -2.69 -8.33 9.97
C SER A 75 -1.71 -8.93 10.96
N ALA A 76 -1.80 -10.24 11.15
CA ALA A 76 -0.86 -11.04 11.92
C ALA A 76 -0.65 -12.40 11.26
N SER A 77 0.37 -13.13 11.72
CA SER A 77 0.61 -14.53 11.31
C SER A 77 0.72 -14.71 9.79
N TYR A 78 1.30 -13.73 9.09
CA TYR A 78 1.54 -13.82 7.66
C TYR A 78 2.54 -14.93 7.36
N ALA A 79 2.19 -15.81 6.41
CA ALA A 79 3.09 -16.79 5.84
C ALA A 79 2.78 -16.97 4.35
N ASP A 80 3.84 -17.02 3.56
CA ASP A 80 3.79 -17.23 2.11
C ASP A 80 4.68 -18.43 1.79
N THR A 81 4.03 -19.55 1.48
CA THR A 81 4.68 -20.80 1.06
C THR A 81 4.44 -21.07 -0.42
N SER A 82 4.16 -20.02 -1.19
CA SER A 82 3.93 -20.09 -2.63
C SER A 82 5.10 -20.75 -3.35
N THR A 83 4.79 -21.51 -4.39
CA THR A 83 5.78 -22.13 -5.28
C THR A 83 5.90 -21.33 -6.57
N ASP A 84 6.66 -21.83 -7.54
CA ASP A 84 6.73 -21.21 -8.88
C ASP A 84 5.39 -21.26 -9.62
N THR A 85 4.51 -22.22 -9.28
CA THR A 85 3.26 -22.45 -10.01
C THR A 85 2.01 -22.15 -9.18
N SER A 86 2.11 -22.07 -7.86
CA SER A 86 0.97 -21.87 -6.97
C SER A 86 1.19 -20.72 -5.99
N TYR A 87 0.12 -19.98 -5.73
CA TYR A 87 -0.01 -19.12 -4.55
C TYR A 87 -0.47 -19.98 -3.37
N GLU A 88 0.24 -19.90 -2.26
CA GLU A 88 -0.11 -20.54 -0.98
C GLU A 88 0.18 -19.55 0.14
N ILE A 89 -0.82 -18.73 0.49
CA ILE A 89 -0.68 -17.58 1.40
C ILE A 89 -1.63 -17.76 2.57
N SER A 90 -1.15 -17.49 3.77
CA SER A 90 -1.97 -17.43 4.97
C SER A 90 -1.71 -16.14 5.74
N VAL A 91 -2.77 -15.51 6.23
CA VAL A 91 -2.68 -14.30 7.04
C VAL A 91 -3.90 -14.21 7.95
N ALA A 92 -3.77 -13.62 9.12
CA ALA A 92 -4.89 -13.36 10.01
C ALA A 92 -5.25 -11.87 10.02
N LYS A 93 -6.54 -11.57 9.92
CA LYS A 93 -7.13 -10.26 10.16
C LYS A 93 -7.50 -10.12 11.64
N LEU A 94 -7.10 -9.02 12.27
CA LEU A 94 -7.43 -8.71 13.68
C LEU A 94 -8.60 -7.71 13.76
N ILE A 95 -9.62 -8.02 14.57
CA ILE A 95 -10.77 -7.14 14.84
C ILE A 95 -11.03 -7.12 16.35
N GLY A 96 -10.48 -6.13 17.06
CA GLY A 96 -10.53 -6.13 18.53
C GLY A 96 -9.81 -7.36 19.07
N ASP A 97 -10.54 -8.23 19.77
CA ASP A 97 -10.03 -9.50 20.30
C ASP A 97 -10.24 -10.69 19.34
N ASP A 98 -10.97 -10.50 18.23
CA ASP A 98 -11.25 -11.55 17.26
C ASP A 98 -10.11 -11.70 16.24
N ILE A 99 -9.80 -12.96 15.89
CA ILE A 99 -8.80 -13.33 14.88
C ILE A 99 -9.50 -14.09 13.77
N ILE A 100 -9.45 -13.56 12.56
CA ILE A 100 -10.06 -14.15 11.36
C ILE A 100 -8.96 -14.60 10.41
N GLY A 101 -8.84 -15.90 10.17
CA GLY A 101 -7.80 -16.46 9.30
C GLY A 101 -8.21 -16.42 7.82
N TYR A 102 -7.31 -15.94 6.96
CA TYR A 102 -7.42 -16.01 5.50
C TYR A 102 -6.38 -16.98 4.97
N TRP A 103 -6.84 -18.03 4.29
CA TRP A 103 -5.98 -18.98 3.57
C TRP A 103 -6.30 -18.94 2.08
N ILE A 104 -5.29 -18.67 1.27
CA ILE A 104 -5.39 -18.46 -0.17
C ILE A 104 -4.58 -19.55 -0.85
N SER A 105 -5.25 -20.33 -1.71
CA SER A 105 -4.61 -21.26 -2.64
C SER A 105 -5.09 -20.97 -4.05
N ALA A 106 -4.16 -20.73 -4.98
CA ALA A 106 -4.48 -20.38 -6.36
C ALA A 106 -3.36 -20.78 -7.33
N ASP A 107 -3.70 -20.89 -8.61
CA ASP A 107 -2.72 -21.12 -9.67
C ASP A 107 -2.10 -19.78 -10.12
N LYS A 108 -0.76 -19.70 -10.21
CA LYS A 108 -0.05 -18.46 -10.59
C LYS A 108 -0.21 -18.09 -12.07
N THR A 109 -0.53 -19.05 -12.93
CA THR A 109 -0.66 -18.82 -14.38
C THR A 109 -1.98 -18.11 -14.69
N THR A 110 -3.04 -18.55 -14.02
CA THR A 110 -4.42 -18.08 -14.24
C THR A 110 -4.85 -17.04 -13.21
N GLY A 111 -4.24 -17.06 -12.03
CA GLY A 111 -4.67 -16.31 -10.85
C GLY A 111 -5.92 -16.89 -10.17
N GLU A 112 -6.53 -17.95 -10.70
CA GLU A 112 -7.78 -18.51 -10.19
C GLU A 112 -7.53 -19.41 -8.98
N GLY A 113 -8.38 -19.29 -7.96
CA GLY A 113 -8.23 -20.07 -6.74
C GLY A 113 -9.31 -19.83 -5.72
N THR A 114 -9.02 -20.22 -4.48
CA THR A 114 -9.95 -20.15 -3.35
C THR A 114 -9.37 -19.31 -2.22
N LEU A 115 -10.19 -18.41 -1.68
CA LEU A 115 -10.00 -17.78 -0.38
C LEU A 115 -10.86 -18.53 0.64
N THR A 116 -10.21 -19.10 1.63
CA THR A 116 -10.85 -19.71 2.79
C THR A 116 -10.78 -18.74 3.96
N VAL A 117 -11.94 -18.31 4.46
CA VAL A 117 -12.08 -17.48 5.65
C VAL A 117 -12.43 -18.36 6.83
N VAL A 118 -11.59 -18.34 7.85
CA VAL A 118 -11.68 -19.16 9.06
C VAL A 118 -12.02 -18.27 10.25
N THR A 119 -13.20 -18.47 10.79
CA THR A 119 -13.67 -17.93 12.08
C THR A 119 -14.00 -19.13 12.99
N ASP A 120 -15.16 -19.13 13.65
CA ASP A 120 -15.75 -20.35 14.25
C ASP A 120 -16.23 -21.35 13.18
N THR A 121 -16.36 -20.89 11.93
CA THR A 121 -16.75 -21.68 10.76
C THR A 121 -15.80 -21.41 9.60
N GLN A 122 -15.83 -22.27 8.59
CA GLN A 122 -15.07 -22.10 7.36
C GLN A 122 -16.00 -21.65 6.24
N ILE A 123 -15.67 -20.52 5.61
CA ILE A 123 -16.39 -19.99 4.44
C ILE A 123 -15.39 -19.93 3.28
N GLU A 124 -15.79 -20.43 2.13
CA GLU A 124 -14.94 -20.45 0.93
C GLU A 124 -15.50 -19.53 -0.16
N TYR A 125 -14.60 -18.78 -0.77
CA TYR A 125 -14.87 -17.90 -1.91
C TYR A 125 -13.98 -18.30 -3.08
N GLN A 126 -14.55 -18.32 -4.28
CA GLN A 126 -13.73 -18.35 -5.50
C GLN A 126 -13.15 -16.96 -5.73
N ILE A 127 -11.90 -16.87 -6.15
CA ILE A 127 -11.18 -15.59 -6.31
C ILE A 127 -10.31 -15.58 -7.56
N LYS A 128 -9.89 -14.37 -7.95
CA LYS A 128 -8.67 -14.12 -8.72
C LYS A 128 -7.65 -13.35 -7.91
N ILE A 129 -6.44 -13.88 -7.80
CA ILE A 129 -5.29 -13.24 -7.17
C ILE A 129 -4.29 -12.72 -8.22
N SER A 130 -3.71 -11.56 -7.94
CA SER A 130 -2.61 -10.99 -8.73
C SER A 130 -1.66 -10.23 -7.82
N GLU A 131 -0.37 -10.20 -8.17
CA GLU A 131 0.61 -9.33 -7.53
C GLU A 131 0.49 -7.91 -8.10
N LYS A 132 0.35 -6.92 -7.22
CA LYS A 132 0.26 -5.51 -7.59
C LYS A 132 1.10 -4.66 -6.66
N GLU A 133 1.47 -3.49 -7.15
CA GLU A 133 2.03 -2.42 -6.34
C GLU A 133 0.96 -1.35 -6.14
N VAL A 134 0.74 -0.94 -4.90
CA VAL A 134 -0.23 0.09 -4.55
C VAL A 134 0.44 1.19 -3.72
N TYR A 135 0.01 2.42 -3.94
CA TYR A 135 0.37 3.52 -3.06
C TYR A 135 -0.25 3.29 -1.69
N ASN A 136 0.56 3.39 -0.65
CA ASN A 136 0.15 3.32 0.75
C ASN A 136 0.37 4.67 1.41
#